data_AF-A0A533MML9-F1
#
_entry.id   AF-A0A533MML9-F1
#
_cell.length_a   1.000
_cell.length_b   1.000
_cell.length_c   1.000
_cell.angle_alpha   90.00
_cell.angle_beta   90.00
_cell.angle_gamma   90.00
#
_symmetry.space_group_name_H-M   'P 1'
#
loop_
_entity.id
_entity.type
_entity.pdbx_description
1 polymer ?
#
loop_
_entity_poly.entity_id
_entity_poly.type
_entity_poly.pdbx_seq_one_letter_code
_entity_poly.pdbx_strand_id
1 'polypeptide(L)' 'MEVDEIGFYNRILDYQNILFLCHRNADPDAIGSAYTLAQAFGGIVGIVDGCNRVAKMLINELEIEIVNNP' A
#
# COMPACT_ATOMS: atom_id res chain seq x y z
N MET A 1 -14.80 2.14 15.73
CA MET A 1 -15.51 3.02 14.79
C MET A 1 -15.88 2.15 13.61
N GLU A 2 -17.14 1.73 13.52
CA GLU A 2 -17.63 1.10 12.29
C GLU A 2 -17.86 2.22 11.27
N VAL A 3 -17.28 2.05 10.09
CA VAL A 3 -17.50 2.90 8.94
C VAL A 3 -17.96 1.95 7.85
N ASP A 4 -19.06 2.28 7.19
CA ASP A 4 -19.45 1.56 5.98
C ASP A 4 -18.48 1.88 4.83
N GLU A 5 -18.58 1.13 3.73
CA GLU A 5 -17.68 1.28 2.59
C GLU A 5 -17.70 2.70 2.02
N ILE A 6 -18.88 3.31 1.95
CA ILE A 6 -19.06 4.68 1.45
C ILE A 6 -18.41 5.70 2.40
N GLY A 7 -18.61 5.54 3.72
CA GLY A 7 -17.99 6.40 4.70
C GLY A 7 -16.46 6.26 4.73
N PHE A 8 -15.93 5.07 4.47
CA PHE A 8 -14.49 4.85 4.33
C PHE A 8 -13.96 5.54 3.06
N TYR A 9 -14.64 5.35 1.92
CA TYR A 9 -14.31 6.00 0.65
C TYR A 9 -14.28 7.53 0.78
N ASN A 10 -15.30 8.13 1.39
CA ASN A 10 -15.33 9.59 1.53
C ASN A 10 -14.21 10.10 2.44
N ARG A 11 -13.90 9.38 3.53
CA ARG A 11 -12.83 9.77 4.44
C ARG A 11 -11.44 9.67 3.84
N ILE A 12 -11.18 8.64 3.03
CA ILE A 12 -9.84 8.48 2.43
C ILE A 12 -9.54 9.61 1.45
N LEU A 13 -10.57 10.14 0.77
CA LEU A 13 -10.45 11.29 -0.14
C LEU A 13 -10.13 12.61 0.56
N ASP A 14 -10.34 12.72 1.87
CA ASP A 14 -9.99 13.91 2.64
C ASP A 14 -8.47 14.06 2.83
N TYR A 15 -7.68 13.01 2.54
CA TYR A 15 -6.24 13.00 2.69
C TYR A 15 -5.52 13.23 1.37
N GLN A 16 -4.37 13.91 1.44
CA GLN A 16 -3.43 14.04 0.33
C GLN A 16 -2.11 13.37 0.68
N ASN A 17 -1.41 12.85 -0.32
CA ASN A 17 -0.12 12.13 -0.17
C ASN A 17 -0.22 10.91 0.78
N ILE A 18 -1.18 10.03 0.52
CA ILE A 18 -1.45 8.86 1.36
C ILE A 18 -0.27 7.88 1.28
N LEU A 19 0.19 7.42 2.45
CA LEU A 19 1.17 6.33 2.57
C LEU A 19 0.45 5.04 2.97
N PHE A 20 0.41 4.07 2.05
CA PHE A 20 -0.06 2.72 2.35
C PHE A 20 1.11 1.90 2.90
N LEU A 21 1.21 1.87 4.22
CA LEU A 21 2.32 1.26 4.93
C LEU A 21 2.09 -0.24 5.13
N CYS A 22 2.93 -1.06 4.50
CA CYS A 22 2.97 -2.50 4.73
C CYS A 22 3.68 -2.83 6.05
N HIS A 23 3.32 -3.96 6.66
CA HIS A 23 3.99 -4.44 7.85
C HIS A 23 5.44 -4.89 7.57
N ARG A 24 6.20 -5.18 8.64
CA ARG A 24 7.57 -5.71 8.52
C ARG A 24 7.57 -7.05 7.78
N ASN A 25 8.59 -7.27 6.96
CA ASN A 25 8.70 -8.45 6.10
C ASN A 25 7.41 -8.69 5.28
N ALA A 26 6.96 -7.64 4.58
CA ALA A 26 5.73 -7.68 3.80
C ALA A 26 5.72 -8.86 2.81
N ASP A 27 4.58 -9.53 2.75
CA ASP A 27 4.28 -10.61 1.82
C ASP A 27 3.57 -10.07 0.55
N PRO A 28 3.42 -10.89 -0.50
CA PRO A 28 2.88 -10.43 -1.77
C PRO A 28 1.45 -9.88 -1.67
N ASP A 29 0.63 -10.40 -0.75
CA ASP A 29 -0.72 -9.92 -0.51
C ASP A 29 -0.72 -8.54 0.17
N ALA A 30 0.11 -8.30 1.17
CA ALA A 30 0.25 -6.96 1.75
C ALA A 30 0.70 -5.93 0.70
N ILE A 31 1.68 -6.28 -0.15
CA ILE A 31 2.13 -5.42 -1.24
C ILE A 31 1.02 -5.21 -2.28
N GLY A 32 0.35 -6.28 -2.70
CA GLY A 32 -0.71 -6.22 -3.70
C GLY A 32 -1.92 -5.40 -3.23
N SER A 33 -2.31 -5.52 -1.97
CA SER A 33 -3.35 -4.70 -1.37
C SER A 33 -2.93 -3.23 -1.31
N ALA A 34 -1.73 -2.92 -0.82
CA ALA A 34 -1.25 -1.54 -0.77
C ALA A 34 -1.15 -0.90 -2.16
N TYR A 35 -0.66 -1.66 -3.14
CA TYR A 35 -0.60 -1.23 -4.54
C TYR A 35 -1.99 -0.95 -5.11
N THR A 36 -2.95 -1.86 -4.90
CA THR A 36 -4.32 -1.67 -5.37
C THR A 36 -4.97 -0.44 -4.76
N LEU A 37 -4.75 -0.20 -3.45
CA LEU A 37 -5.23 1.00 -2.77
C LEU A 37 -4.57 2.27 -3.31
N ALA A 38 -3.25 2.25 -3.55
CA ALA A 38 -2.55 3.38 -4.16
C ALA A 38 -3.06 3.70 -5.57
N GLN A 39 -3.38 2.68 -6.37
CA GLN A 39 -3.98 2.86 -7.70
C GLN A 39 -5.41 3.41 -7.62
N ALA A 40 -6.20 2.98 -6.63
CA ALA A 40 -7.60 3.38 -6.49
C ALA A 40 -7.78 4.77 -5.88
N PHE A 41 -6.92 5.15 -4.93
CA PHE A 41 -7.08 6.34 -4.10
C PHE A 41 -5.96 7.38 -4.29
N GLY A 42 -4.93 7.06 -5.09
CA GLY A 42 -3.69 7.81 -5.11
C GLY A 42 -2.85 7.55 -3.86
N GLY A 43 -1.55 7.89 -3.91
CA GLY A 43 -0.62 7.68 -2.81
C GLY A 43 0.57 6.82 -3.20
N ILE A 44 1.33 6.40 -2.20
CA ILE A 44 2.57 5.63 -2.35
C ILE A 44 2.57 4.41 -1.42
N VAL A 45 3.29 3.37 -1.83
CA VAL A 45 3.42 2.14 -1.04
C VAL A 45 4.69 2.22 -0.18
N GLY A 46 4.55 1.97 1.12
CA GLY A 46 5.65 2.04 2.09
C GLY A 46 6.04 0.66 2.63
N ILE A 47 7.34 0.42 2.78
CA ILE A 47 7.88 -0.80 3.41
C ILE A 47 8.81 -0.43 4.57
N VAL A 48 8.51 -0.94 5.77
CA VAL A 48 9.24 -0.62 7.02
C VAL A 48 10.52 -1.45 7.22
N ASP A 49 10.54 -2.73 6.83
CA ASP A 49 11.69 -3.61 7.12
C ASP A 49 11.80 -4.70 6.04
N GLY A 50 11.88 -4.25 4.79
CA GLY A 50 11.91 -5.10 3.62
C GLY A 50 10.67 -5.96 3.41
N CYS A 51 10.75 -6.80 2.38
CA CYS A 51 9.71 -7.75 1.99
C CYS A 51 10.35 -9.08 1.57
N ASN A 52 9.53 -10.13 1.53
CA ASN A 52 10.01 -11.46 1.18
C ASN A 52 10.36 -11.56 -0.33
N ARG A 53 11.00 -12.67 -0.73
CA ARG A 53 11.45 -12.87 -2.12
C ARG A 53 10.32 -12.75 -3.15
N VAL A 54 9.14 -13.29 -2.84
CA VAL A 54 8.00 -13.29 -3.77
C VAL A 54 7.43 -11.87 -3.89
N ALA A 55 7.35 -11.14 -2.79
CA ALA A 55 6.94 -9.74 -2.78
C ALA A 55 7.91 -8.86 -3.60
N LYS A 56 9.22 -9.09 -3.50
CA LYS A 56 10.22 -8.41 -4.35
C LYS A 56 10.01 -8.68 -5.84
N MET A 57 9.70 -9.92 -6.21
CA MET A 57 9.39 -10.26 -7.60
C MET A 57 8.15 -9.49 -8.07
N LEU A 58 7.09 -9.46 -7.26
CA LEU A 58 5.86 -8.72 -7.57
C LEU A 58 6.13 -7.22 -7.77
N ILE A 59 6.91 -6.61 -6.88
CA ILE A 59 7.30 -5.19 -6.97
C ILE A 59 8.02 -4.92 -8.29
N ASN A 60 8.96 -5.78 -8.67
CA ASN A 60 9.75 -5.60 -9.88
C ASN A 60 8.92 -5.81 -11.15
N GLU A 61 8.11 -6.87 -11.22
CA GLU A 61 7.30 -7.21 -12.41
C GLU A 61 6.20 -6.18 -12.69
N LEU A 62 5.65 -5.57 -11.63
CA LEU A 62 4.61 -4.55 -11.73
C LEU A 62 5.17 -3.12 -11.66
N GLU A 63 6.49 -2.96 -11.62
CA GLU A 63 7.18 -1.66 -11.50
C GLU A 63 6.61 -0.78 -10.39
N ILE A 64 6.30 -1.38 -9.24
CA ILE A 64 5.65 -0.70 -8.11
C ILE A 64 6.65 0.27 -7.48
N GLU A 65 6.27 1.56 -7.41
CA GLU A 65 7.04 2.55 -6.66
C GLU A 65 6.91 2.32 -5.15
N ILE A 66 8.05 2.05 -4.51
CA ILE A 66 8.14 1.75 -3.09
C ILE A 66 8.99 2.80 -2.37
N VAL A 67 8.48 3.32 -1.26
CA VAL A 67 9.29 4.05 -0.27
C VAL A 67 9.76 3.07 0.80
N ASN A 68 11.09 2.96 0.95
CA ASN A 68 11.72 2.13 1.97
C ASN A 68 12.02 2.97 3.20
N ASN A 69 11.73 2.42 4.39
CA ASN A 69 11.88 3.12 5.68
C ASN A 69 11.27 4.54 5.66
N PRO A 70 9.98 4.69 5.28
CA PRO A 70 9.28 5.97 5.26
C PRO A 70 9.11 6.58 6.66
#